data_AF-A0A2N2ZW37-F1
#
_entry.id   AF-A0A2N2ZW37-F1
#
_cell.length_a   1.000
_cell.length_b   1.000
_cell.length_c   1.000
_cell.angle_alpha   90.00
_cell.angle_beta   90.00
_cell.angle_gamma   90.00
#
_symmetry.space_group_name_H-M   'P 1'
#
loop_
_entity.id
_entity.type
_entity.pdbx_description
1 polymer ?
#
loop_
_entity_poly.entity_id
_entity_poly.type
_entity_poly.pdbx_seq_one_letter_code
_entity_poly.pdbx_strand_id
1 'polypeptide(L)'
;MQNNRVIAPGFNLPPILFKDKVVIINSTNNSALEFSGQSAGNLVVTRQFPLTFKVAGFPDFTFPIDPLVSLSFKNVISRRTVAKGNKRGTIKERFTSDDVEIIISGVFISNDENYPEEVDKLREYCEVPIAIKVDCTLINNRGIDSIVIDAFDLPATSGVNNQAFQIRAYSDDVYNLLIKV
;
A
#
# COMPACT_ATOMS: atom_id res chain seq x y z
N MET A 1 46.61 54.48 -5.14
CA MET A 1 45.24 53.93 -5.21
C MET A 1 45.36 52.45 -5.58
N GLN A 2 45.26 51.55 -4.60
CA GLN A 2 45.28 50.10 -4.82
C GLN A 2 43.92 49.52 -4.42
N ASN A 3 43.27 48.84 -5.37
CA ASN A 3 41.98 48.20 -5.21
C ASN A 3 42.08 46.99 -4.30
N ASN A 4 41.28 46.99 -3.23
CA ASN A 4 41.16 45.87 -2.31
C ASN A 4 40.06 44.92 -2.83
N ARG A 5 40.41 43.70 -3.21
CA ARG A 5 39.45 42.61 -3.51
C ARG A 5 39.79 41.42 -2.63
N VAL A 6 39.01 41.22 -1.58
CA VAL A 6 39.06 40.03 -0.73
C VAL A 6 38.06 39.03 -1.30
N ILE A 7 38.55 37.89 -1.77
CA ILE A 7 37.73 36.75 -2.20
C ILE A 7 37.96 35.64 -1.17
N ALA A 8 36.91 35.28 -0.42
CA ALA A 8 36.95 34.14 0.48
C ALA A 8 36.32 32.92 -0.23
N PRO A 9 37.11 31.94 -0.69
CA PRO A 9 36.56 30.67 -1.16
C PRO A 9 36.15 29.83 0.05
N GLY A 10 34.92 30.03 0.53
CA GLY A 10 34.33 29.17 1.55
C GLY A 10 33.83 27.88 0.94
N PHE A 11 34.67 26.84 0.88
CA PHE A 11 34.17 25.47 0.75
C PHE A 11 33.79 24.96 2.14
N ASN A 12 32.49 24.84 2.39
CA ASN A 12 31.94 24.28 3.63
C ASN A 12 31.89 22.75 3.50
N LEU A 13 32.96 22.05 3.90
CA LEU A 13 32.90 20.59 4.08
C LEU A 13 32.35 20.27 5.48
N PRO A 14 31.29 19.45 5.60
CA PRO A 14 30.83 18.97 6.89
C PRO A 14 31.84 17.97 7.48
N PRO A 15 31.94 17.86 8.81
CA PRO A 15 32.93 17.00 9.44
C PRO A 15 32.37 15.59 9.61
N ILE A 16 32.79 14.63 8.78
CA ILE A 16 32.84 13.23 9.23
C ILE A 16 34.05 12.52 8.63
N LEU A 17 35.08 12.38 9.45
CA LEU A 17 36.31 11.66 9.19
C LEU A 17 36.15 10.24 9.77
N PHE A 18 35.74 9.25 8.97
CA PHE A 18 35.82 7.86 9.40
C PHE A 18 37.19 7.29 9.05
N LYS A 19 38.08 7.28 10.04
CA LYS A 19 39.37 6.61 10.01
C LYS A 19 39.33 5.48 11.02
N ASP A 20 38.70 4.36 10.68
CA ASP A 20 38.97 3.07 11.35
C ASP A 20 38.70 1.91 10.39
N LYS A 21 39.64 0.97 10.35
CA LYS A 21 39.60 -0.24 9.54
C LYS A 21 38.85 -1.31 10.35
N VAL A 22 37.66 -1.72 9.90
CA VAL A 22 36.88 -2.76 10.58
C VAL A 22 37.48 -4.13 10.26
N VAL A 23 37.90 -4.86 11.30
CA VAL A 23 38.33 -6.26 11.25
C VAL A 23 37.14 -7.13 11.67
N ILE A 24 36.77 -8.10 10.83
CA ILE A 24 35.68 -9.04 11.11
C ILE A 24 36.23 -10.22 11.91
N ILE A 25 35.66 -10.48 13.08
CA ILE A 25 35.90 -11.67 13.89
C ILE A 25 34.75 -12.64 13.60
N ASN A 26 35.06 -13.80 13.03
CA ASN A 26 34.08 -14.86 12.81
C ASN A 26 33.86 -15.64 14.11
N SER A 27 32.66 -15.53 14.67
CA SER A 27 32.21 -16.36 15.79
C SER A 27 31.31 -17.47 15.26
N THR A 28 31.80 -18.70 15.35
CA THR A 28 31.09 -19.93 15.01
C THR A 28 30.01 -20.25 16.05
N ASN A 29 28.87 -20.76 15.54
CA ASN A 29 27.86 -21.61 16.20
C ASN A 29 26.56 -20.98 16.73
N ASN A 30 25.52 -21.27 15.95
CA ASN A 30 24.28 -21.97 16.31
C ASN A 30 22.96 -21.21 16.49
N SER A 31 22.01 -21.67 15.67
CA SER A 31 20.55 -21.74 15.83
C SER A 31 19.73 -20.46 15.65
N ALA A 32 19.39 -20.16 14.38
CA ALA A 32 18.02 -19.86 13.95
C ALA A 32 17.92 -19.81 12.41
N LEU A 33 17.20 -20.78 11.84
CA LEU A 33 16.43 -20.74 10.59
C LEU A 33 17.09 -20.06 9.37
N GLU A 34 17.80 -20.86 8.58
CA GLU A 34 18.41 -20.44 7.31
C GLU A 34 17.35 -20.25 6.21
N PHE A 35 17.15 -19.00 5.78
CA PHE A 35 16.52 -18.67 4.49
C PHE A 35 17.64 -18.50 3.46
N SER A 36 17.82 -19.49 2.60
CA SER A 36 18.79 -19.48 1.50
C SER A 36 18.29 -18.62 0.34
N GLY A 37 18.84 -17.42 0.23
CA GLY A 37 18.59 -16.51 -0.89
C GLY A 37 19.73 -15.52 -1.06
N GLN A 38 20.93 -16.00 -1.40
CA GLN A 38 22.01 -15.13 -1.85
C GLN A 38 21.75 -14.72 -3.31
N SER A 39 21.40 -13.45 -3.51
CA SER A 39 21.71 -12.71 -4.73
C SER A 39 22.06 -11.26 -4.35
N ALA A 40 23.01 -10.71 -5.08
CA ALA A 40 23.81 -9.52 -4.80
C ALA A 40 23.04 -8.30 -4.27
N GLY A 41 23.53 -7.67 -3.20
CA GLY A 41 23.13 -6.31 -2.81
C GLY A 41 21.66 -6.10 -2.39
N ASN A 42 20.95 -7.18 -2.07
CA ASN A 42 19.53 -7.15 -1.76
C ASN A 42 19.25 -6.55 -0.37
N LEU A 43 18.56 -5.41 -0.34
CA LEU A 43 17.65 -5.09 0.77
C LEU A 43 16.78 -6.32 0.99
N VAL A 44 17.03 -7.07 2.06
CA VAL A 44 16.16 -8.15 2.49
C VAL A 44 14.83 -7.50 2.83
N VAL A 45 13.89 -7.51 1.89
CA VAL A 45 12.51 -7.09 2.13
C VAL A 45 11.94 -8.13 3.07
N THR A 46 11.98 -7.83 4.36
CA THR A 46 11.59 -8.75 5.44
C THR A 46 10.08 -8.97 5.54
N ARG A 47 9.28 -8.19 4.79
CA ARG A 47 7.81 -8.31 4.76
C ARG A 47 7.31 -8.12 3.34
N GLN A 48 6.93 -9.23 2.71
CA GLN A 48 6.09 -9.26 1.52
C GLN A 48 4.65 -9.55 1.96
N PHE A 49 3.71 -8.87 1.34
CA PHE A 49 2.28 -9.02 1.60
C PHE A 49 1.60 -9.31 0.26
N PRO A 50 1.76 -10.54 -0.28
CA PRO A 50 1.20 -10.88 -1.58
C PRO A 50 -0.31 -10.67 -1.52
N LEU A 51 -0.81 -9.93 -2.50
CA LEU A 51 -2.23 -9.69 -2.68
C LEU A 51 -2.76 -10.70 -3.69
N THR A 52 -3.84 -11.39 -3.35
CA THR A 52 -4.53 -12.29 -4.29
C THR A 52 -6.02 -11.99 -4.30
N PHE A 53 -6.59 -11.90 -5.49
CA PHE A 53 -8.02 -11.81 -5.74
C PHE A 53 -8.59 -13.18 -6.06
N LYS A 54 -9.70 -13.51 -5.40
CA LYS A 54 -10.43 -14.77 -5.54
C LYS A 54 -11.89 -14.48 -5.84
N VAL A 55 -12.35 -14.91 -7.00
CA VAL A 55 -13.75 -14.75 -7.43
C VAL A 55 -14.28 -16.12 -7.87
N ALA A 56 -15.51 -16.44 -7.49
CA ALA A 56 -16.12 -17.71 -7.87
C ALA A 56 -16.26 -17.81 -9.40
N GLY A 57 -15.63 -18.82 -10.00
CA GLY A 57 -15.66 -19.05 -11.46
C GLY A 57 -14.50 -18.43 -12.24
N PHE A 58 -13.63 -17.65 -11.60
CA PHE A 58 -12.39 -17.15 -12.17
C PHE A 58 -11.18 -17.86 -11.54
N PRO A 59 -10.02 -17.93 -12.22
CA PRO A 59 -8.79 -18.36 -11.58
C PRO A 59 -8.40 -17.41 -10.44
N ASP A 60 -7.53 -17.85 -9.53
CA ASP A 60 -6.97 -16.96 -8.52
C ASP A 60 -5.96 -16.02 -9.19
N PHE A 61 -6.08 -14.71 -8.94
CA PHE A 61 -5.17 -13.71 -9.49
C PHE A 61 -4.28 -13.14 -8.39
N THR A 62 -3.03 -13.59 -8.36
CA THR A 62 -1.98 -13.03 -7.49
C THR A 62 -1.21 -11.97 -8.23
N PHE A 63 -1.02 -10.80 -7.61
CA PHE A 63 -0.25 -9.72 -8.20
C PHE A 63 1.23 -10.15 -8.35
N PRO A 64 1.86 -9.96 -9.53
CA PRO A 64 3.27 -10.32 -9.73
C PRO A 64 4.23 -9.50 -8.87
N ILE A 65 3.89 -8.23 -8.65
CA ILE A 65 4.60 -7.30 -7.77
C ILE A 65 3.60 -6.84 -6.71
N ASP A 66 3.99 -6.94 -5.43
CA ASP A 66 3.16 -6.52 -4.30
C ASP A 66 2.72 -5.05 -4.47
N PRO A 67 1.40 -4.78 -4.57
CA PRO A 67 0.91 -3.42 -4.71
C PRO A 67 0.92 -2.70 -3.36
N LEU A 68 0.92 -1.36 -3.43
CA LEU A 68 0.70 -0.51 -2.27
C LEU A 68 -0.79 -0.53 -1.90
N VAL A 69 -1.08 -1.02 -0.71
CA VAL A 69 -2.43 -1.04 -0.15
C VAL A 69 -2.56 0.03 0.93
N SER A 70 -3.56 0.91 0.80
CA SER A 70 -3.95 1.91 1.79
C SER A 70 -5.35 1.60 2.32
N LEU A 71 -5.49 1.60 3.65
CA LEU A 71 -6.75 1.33 4.35
C LEU A 71 -7.21 2.57 5.11
N SER A 72 -8.40 3.06 4.79
CA SER A 72 -9.00 4.26 5.38
C SER A 72 -10.21 3.88 6.21
N PHE A 73 -10.05 3.88 7.53
CA PHE A 73 -11.14 3.63 8.48
C PHE A 73 -11.86 4.94 8.83
N LYS A 74 -13.17 4.97 8.62
CA LYS A 74 -14.00 6.16 8.87
C LYS A 74 -15.09 5.87 9.90
N ASN A 75 -15.42 6.89 10.68
CA ASN A 75 -16.48 6.85 11.68
C ASN A 75 -17.54 7.89 11.34
N VAL A 76 -18.81 7.51 11.44
CA VAL A 76 -19.93 8.41 11.24
C VAL A 76 -20.20 9.17 12.54
N ILE A 77 -19.92 10.48 12.52
CA ILE A 77 -20.10 11.38 13.68
C ILE A 77 -21.04 12.52 13.29
N SER A 78 -22.20 12.61 13.96
CA SER A 78 -23.08 13.77 13.84
C SER A 78 -22.70 14.85 14.85
N ARG A 79 -22.76 16.11 14.43
CA ARG A 79 -22.44 17.28 15.25
C ARG A 79 -23.69 18.11 15.44
N ARG A 80 -24.23 18.14 16.65
CA ARG A 80 -25.43 18.92 16.97
C ARG A 80 -25.08 20.19 17.74
N THR A 81 -25.69 21.30 17.34
CA THR A 81 -25.60 22.57 18.06
C THR A 81 -26.69 22.61 19.12
N VAL A 82 -26.35 23.05 20.33
CA VAL A 82 -27.31 23.20 21.43
C VAL A 82 -27.70 24.65 21.63
N ALA A 83 -28.99 24.90 21.80
CA ALA A 83 -29.48 26.22 22.18
C ALA A 83 -29.00 26.56 23.61
N LYS A 84 -28.55 27.80 23.82
CA LYS A 84 -28.04 28.31 25.12
C LYS A 84 -26.84 27.53 25.68
N GLY A 85 -25.98 26.99 24.81
CA GLY A 85 -24.74 26.35 25.24
C GLY A 85 -23.76 27.36 25.86
N ASN A 86 -23.39 27.15 27.13
CA ASN A 86 -22.34 27.92 27.82
C ASN A 86 -20.91 27.53 27.41
N LYS A 87 -20.76 26.57 26.50
CA LYS A 87 -19.47 26.04 26.05
C LYS A 87 -19.36 26.20 24.53
N ARG A 88 -18.14 26.48 24.05
CA ARG A 88 -17.83 26.55 22.61
C ARG A 88 -17.90 25.15 22.00
N GLY A 89 -18.65 25.00 20.91
CA GLY A 89 -18.63 23.82 20.06
C GLY A 89 -19.98 23.14 19.87
N THR A 90 -19.93 21.90 19.39
CA THR A 90 -21.08 21.04 19.11
C THR A 90 -20.98 19.76 19.94
N ILE A 91 -22.13 19.15 20.25
CA ILE A 91 -22.18 17.81 20.82
C ILE A 91 -21.91 16.81 19.69
N LYS A 92 -20.95 15.91 19.92
CA LYS A 92 -20.56 14.86 18.97
C LYS A 92 -21.29 13.57 19.33
N GLU A 93 -22.15 13.11 18.43
CA GLU A 93 -22.83 11.82 18.52
C GLU A 93 -22.11 10.82 17.60
N ARG A 94 -21.70 9.68 18.17
CA ARG A 94 -21.08 8.59 17.42
C ARG A 94 -22.18 7.63 16.99
N PHE A 95 -22.33 7.39 15.69
CA PHE A 95 -23.36 6.49 15.15
C PHE A 95 -22.80 5.10 14.94
N THR A 96 -22.01 4.94 13.88
CA THR A 96 -21.43 3.66 13.46
C THR A 96 -20.07 3.89 12.84
N SER A 97 -19.29 2.82 12.73
CA SER A 97 -18.18 2.75 11.78
C SER A 97 -18.76 2.78 10.37
N ASP A 98 -18.13 3.55 9.49
CA ASP A 98 -18.40 3.59 8.05
C ASP A 98 -17.64 2.45 7.37
N ASP A 99 -17.90 2.23 6.09
CA ASP A 99 -17.16 1.24 5.30
C ASP A 99 -15.67 1.60 5.24
N VAL A 100 -14.81 0.58 5.16
CA VAL A 100 -13.36 0.78 5.02
C VAL A 100 -13.07 1.02 3.54
N GLU A 101 -12.56 2.21 3.22
CA GLU A 101 -12.06 2.52 1.88
C GLU A 101 -10.68 1.91 1.70
N ILE A 102 -10.49 1.20 0.59
CA ILE A 102 -9.30 0.45 0.25
C ILE A 102 -8.79 0.98 -1.09
N ILE A 103 -7.57 1.51 -1.08
CA ILE A 103 -6.90 2.00 -2.29
C ILE A 103 -5.72 1.09 -2.56
N ILE A 104 -5.72 0.47 -3.74
CA ILE A 104 -4.66 -0.45 -4.18
C ILE A 104 -3.99 0.20 -5.37
N SER A 105 -2.74 0.58 -5.23
CA SER A 105 -1.96 1.25 -6.26
C SER A 105 -0.70 0.47 -6.56
N GLY A 106 -0.36 0.34 -7.83
CA GLY A 106 0.80 -0.45 -8.21
C GLY A 106 1.23 -0.17 -9.64
N VAL A 107 2.17 -0.98 -10.08
CA VAL A 107 2.74 -0.88 -11.42
C VAL A 107 2.99 -2.27 -11.96
N PHE A 108 2.53 -2.53 -13.18
CA PHE A 108 2.88 -3.73 -13.92
C PHE A 108 4.05 -3.41 -14.84
N ILE A 109 5.05 -4.29 -14.83
CA ILE A 109 6.26 -4.18 -15.63
C ILE A 109 6.39 -5.46 -16.43
N SER A 110 6.34 -5.33 -17.75
CA SER A 110 6.60 -6.43 -18.68
C SER A 110 8.08 -6.45 -19.09
N ASN A 111 8.63 -7.65 -19.25
CA ASN A 111 10.00 -7.85 -19.72
C ASN A 111 10.12 -7.75 -21.25
N ASP A 112 9.05 -8.01 -21.99
CA ASP A 112 9.10 -8.29 -23.44
C ASP A 112 8.85 -7.04 -24.32
N GLU A 113 9.12 -5.84 -23.81
CA GLU A 113 8.81 -4.51 -24.44
C GLU A 113 7.33 -4.29 -24.81
N ASN A 114 6.47 -5.27 -24.60
CA ASN A 114 5.02 -5.26 -24.88
C ASN A 114 4.21 -4.74 -23.69
N TYR A 115 2.96 -4.35 -23.97
CA TYR A 115 2.01 -3.97 -22.93
C TYR A 115 1.77 -5.13 -21.95
N PRO A 116 1.76 -4.90 -20.62
CA PRO A 116 1.56 -5.98 -19.66
C PRO A 116 0.19 -6.64 -19.78
N GLU A 117 0.16 -7.95 -20.04
CA GLU A 117 -1.08 -8.75 -20.14
C GLU A 117 -1.85 -8.81 -18.82
N GLU A 118 -1.17 -8.58 -17.69
CA GLU A 118 -1.77 -8.55 -16.36
C GLU A 118 -2.79 -7.42 -16.20
N VAL A 119 -2.67 -6.35 -16.99
CA VAL A 119 -3.64 -5.25 -16.99
C VAL A 119 -4.99 -5.73 -17.49
N ASP A 120 -5.01 -6.49 -18.58
CA ASP A 120 -6.25 -7.02 -19.17
C ASP A 120 -6.90 -8.03 -18.22
N LYS A 121 -6.10 -8.91 -17.60
CA LYS A 121 -6.58 -9.84 -16.57
C LYS A 121 -7.18 -9.09 -15.39
N LEU A 122 -6.48 -8.09 -14.83
CA LEU A 122 -6.97 -7.31 -13.71
C LEU A 122 -8.27 -6.58 -14.05
N ARG A 123 -8.36 -6.04 -15.27
CA ARG A 123 -9.57 -5.38 -15.77
C ARG A 123 -10.77 -6.32 -15.78
N GLU A 124 -10.60 -7.58 -16.19
CA GLU A 124 -11.68 -8.57 -16.12
C GLU A 124 -12.21 -8.74 -14.69
N TYR A 125 -11.34 -8.79 -13.66
CA TYR A 125 -11.79 -8.85 -12.26
C TYR A 125 -12.52 -7.57 -11.82
N CYS A 126 -12.07 -6.39 -12.29
CA CYS A 126 -12.72 -5.12 -11.95
C CYS A 126 -14.09 -4.94 -12.61
N GLU A 127 -14.36 -5.60 -13.74
CA GLU A 127 -15.64 -5.53 -14.45
C GLU A 127 -16.71 -6.47 -13.85
N VAL A 128 -16.34 -7.41 -12.98
CA VAL A 128 -17.29 -8.34 -12.35
C VAL A 128 -18.14 -7.61 -11.30
N PRO A 129 -19.49 -7.66 -11.38
CA PRO A 129 -20.39 -7.01 -10.42
C PRO A 129 -20.62 -7.89 -9.17
N ILE A 130 -19.56 -8.45 -8.59
CA ILE A 130 -19.62 -9.37 -7.44
C ILE A 130 -18.52 -8.98 -6.45
N ALA A 131 -18.78 -9.17 -5.15
CA ALA A 131 -17.76 -9.03 -4.11
C ALA A 131 -16.59 -9.99 -4.36
N ILE A 132 -15.37 -9.45 -4.32
CA ILE A 132 -14.12 -10.16 -4.55
C ILE A 132 -13.54 -10.54 -3.20
N LYS A 133 -13.20 -11.82 -3.02
CA LYS A 133 -12.46 -12.25 -1.83
C LYS A 133 -11.01 -11.87 -1.98
N VAL A 134 -10.43 -11.33 -0.91
CA VAL A 134 -9.06 -10.87 -0.89
C VAL A 134 -8.26 -11.69 0.09
N ASP A 135 -7.11 -12.16 -0.38
CA ASP A 135 -6.12 -12.86 0.43
C ASP A 135 -4.86 -11.99 0.50
N CYS A 136 -4.72 -11.29 1.62
CA CYS A 136 -3.57 -10.47 1.97
C CYS A 136 -3.52 -10.30 3.48
N THR A 137 -2.41 -10.72 4.10
CA THR A 137 -2.24 -10.66 5.57
C THR A 137 -2.47 -9.26 6.14
N LEU A 138 -2.20 -8.19 5.40
CA LEU A 138 -2.45 -6.81 5.85
C LEU A 138 -3.94 -6.50 5.98
N ILE A 139 -4.76 -6.98 5.03
CA ILE A 139 -6.19 -6.71 4.94
C ILE A 139 -6.97 -7.67 5.84
N ASN A 140 -6.69 -8.98 5.76
CA ASN A 140 -7.41 -9.99 6.55
C ASN A 140 -7.16 -9.82 8.07
N ASN A 141 -5.96 -9.41 8.50
CA ASN A 141 -5.70 -9.11 9.92
C ASN A 141 -6.51 -7.92 10.46
N ARG A 142 -7.18 -7.15 9.60
CA ARG A 142 -8.11 -6.07 9.97
C ARG A 142 -9.58 -6.50 9.93
N GLY A 143 -9.84 -7.78 9.67
CA GLY A 143 -11.19 -8.36 9.64
C GLY A 143 -11.93 -8.13 8.33
N ILE A 144 -11.23 -7.79 7.25
CA ILE A 144 -11.81 -7.58 5.92
C ILE A 144 -11.43 -8.79 5.07
N ASP A 145 -12.43 -9.57 4.64
CA ASP A 145 -12.22 -10.75 3.80
C ASP A 145 -12.73 -10.58 2.37
N SER A 146 -13.70 -9.67 2.19
CA SER A 146 -14.32 -9.38 0.89
C SER A 146 -14.32 -7.87 0.63
N ILE A 147 -14.14 -7.51 -0.64
CA ILE A 147 -14.16 -6.12 -1.09
C ILE A 147 -15.04 -6.00 -2.33
N VAL A 148 -15.62 -4.82 -2.54
CA VAL A 148 -16.31 -4.45 -3.78
C VAL A 148 -15.53 -3.32 -4.44
N ILE A 149 -15.22 -3.48 -5.73
CA ILE A 149 -14.50 -2.48 -6.51
C ILE A 149 -15.47 -1.39 -6.95
N ASP A 150 -15.11 -0.14 -6.66
CA ASP A 150 -15.85 1.07 -7.06
C ASP A 150 -15.28 1.66 -8.36
N ALA A 151 -13.95 1.81 -8.44
CA ALA A 151 -13.30 2.40 -9.59
C ALA A 151 -11.95 1.76 -9.91
N PHE A 152 -11.63 1.69 -11.19
CA PHE A 152 -10.34 1.24 -11.71
C PHE A 152 -9.77 2.31 -12.66
N ASP A 153 -8.64 2.87 -12.27
CA ASP A 153 -7.98 3.98 -12.95
C ASP A 153 -6.61 3.52 -13.51
N LEU A 154 -6.36 3.80 -14.79
CA LEU A 154 -5.09 3.50 -15.48
C LEU A 154 -4.38 4.79 -15.90
N PRO A 155 -3.59 5.43 -15.02
CA PRO A 155 -2.87 6.65 -15.36
C PRO A 155 -1.83 6.40 -16.45
N ALA A 156 -1.67 7.38 -17.34
CA ALA A 156 -0.66 7.31 -18.40
C ALA A 156 0.74 7.20 -17.79
N THR A 157 1.48 6.18 -18.20
CA THR A 157 2.85 5.92 -17.75
C THR A 157 3.81 6.02 -18.93
N SER A 158 5.06 6.38 -18.67
CA SER A 158 6.09 6.42 -19.71
C SER A 158 6.53 5.01 -20.09
N GLY A 159 6.50 4.70 -21.39
CA GLY A 159 6.90 3.40 -21.92
C GLY A 159 5.70 2.47 -22.18
N VAL A 160 5.85 1.55 -23.13
CA VAL A 160 4.79 0.60 -23.51
C VAL A 160 4.74 -0.59 -22.54
N ASN A 161 5.88 -0.94 -21.96
CA ASN A 161 6.04 -2.08 -21.06
C ASN A 161 5.70 -1.79 -19.59
N ASN A 162 5.22 -0.59 -19.30
CA ASN A 162 4.95 -0.14 -17.95
C ASN A 162 3.53 0.46 -17.88
N GLN A 163 2.72 -0.07 -16.98
CA GLN A 163 1.40 0.47 -16.70
C GLN A 163 1.17 0.59 -15.18
N ALA A 164 1.06 1.81 -14.70
CA ALA A 164 0.56 2.07 -13.35
C ALA A 164 -0.96 1.88 -13.29
N PHE A 165 -1.45 1.43 -12.14
CA PHE A 165 -2.88 1.24 -11.90
C PHE A 165 -3.27 1.72 -10.51
N GLN A 166 -4.54 2.08 -10.36
CA GLN A 166 -5.15 2.41 -9.09
C GLN A 166 -6.56 1.83 -9.02
N ILE A 167 -6.82 1.03 -7.99
CA ILE A 167 -8.14 0.47 -7.69
C ILE A 167 -8.66 1.16 -6.44
N ARG A 168 -9.90 1.62 -6.48
CA ARG A 168 -10.66 2.03 -5.31
C ARG A 168 -11.73 0.99 -5.03
N ALA A 169 -11.77 0.53 -3.80
CA ALA A 169 -12.70 -0.49 -3.34
C ALA A 169 -13.19 -0.16 -1.93
N TYR A 170 -14.30 -0.77 -1.56
CA TYR A 170 -14.87 -0.70 -0.21
C TYR A 170 -14.92 -2.10 0.39
N SER A 171 -14.74 -2.19 1.72
CA SER A 171 -14.97 -3.45 2.45
C SER A 171 -16.44 -3.86 2.32
N ASP A 172 -16.67 -5.15 2.10
CA ASP A 172 -18.02 -5.72 2.06
C ASP A 172 -18.16 -6.81 3.13
N ASP A 173 -19.14 -6.63 4.00
CA ASP A 173 -19.50 -7.58 5.05
C ASP A 173 -20.87 -8.19 4.70
N VAL A 174 -20.93 -9.53 4.68
CA VAL A 174 -22.18 -10.23 4.36
C VAL A 174 -23.15 -10.11 5.53
N TYR A 175 -24.14 -9.24 5.40
CA TYR A 175 -25.25 -9.15 6.35
C TYR A 175 -26.37 -10.12 5.96
N ASN A 176 -26.79 -10.96 6.91
CA ASN A 176 -28.00 -11.74 6.74
C ASN A 176 -29.21 -10.82 6.98
N LEU A 177 -29.80 -10.31 5.90
CA LEU A 177 -30.96 -9.42 5.94
C LEU A 177 -32.24 -10.12 6.40
N LEU A 178 -32.24 -11.45 6.48
CA LEU A 178 -33.38 -12.23 6.95
C LEU A 178 -33.23 -12.55 8.44
N ILE A 179 -34.05 -11.89 9.25
CA ILE A 179 -34.25 -12.28 10.65
C ILE A 179 -35.06 -13.57 10.62
N LYS A 180 -34.50 -14.65 11.17
CA LYS A 180 -35.24 -15.90 11.37
C LYS A 180 -36.24 -15.65 12.51
N VAL A 181 -37.50 -15.45 12.15
CA VAL A 181 -38.64 -15.38 13.09
C VAL A 181 -38.96 -16.79 13.60
#